data_AF-A0A7C4XTQ7-F1
#
_entry.id   AF-A0A7C4XTQ7-F1
#
_cell.length_a   1.000
_cell.length_b   1.000
_cell.length_c   1.000
_cell.angle_alpha   90.00
_cell.angle_beta   90.00
_cell.angle_gamma   90.00
#
_symmetry.space_group_name_H-M   'P 1'
#
loop_
_entity.id
_entity.type
_entity.pdbx_description
1 polymer ?
#
loop_
_entity_poly.entity_id
_entity_poly.type
_entity_poly.pdbx_seq_one_letter_code
_entity_poly.pdbx_strand_id
1 'polypeptide(L)' 'MHPARSGRGGEATPRPQLPEVLLAVVQALVEQGWELPQIVAALRYTADLTEFTDRVTGVVQ' A
#
# COMPACT_ATOMS: atom_id res chain seq x y z
N MET A 1 -26.64 -36.36 -20.47
CA MET A 1 -25.52 -35.55 -20.96
C MET A 1 -25.86 -34.08 -20.71
N HIS A 2 -25.19 -33.44 -19.77
CA HIS A 2 -25.22 -31.99 -19.57
C HIS A 2 -23.79 -31.49 -19.69
N PRO A 3 -23.42 -30.66 -20.68
CA PRO A 3 -22.09 -30.11 -20.73
C PRO A 3 -22.01 -28.73 -20.06
N ALA A 4 -20.79 -28.46 -19.61
CA ALA A 4 -20.17 -27.17 -19.33
C ALA A 4 -20.66 -26.39 -18.10
N ARG A 5 -20.02 -26.67 -16.95
CA ARG A 5 -19.70 -25.62 -15.97
C ARG A 5 -18.67 -24.70 -16.63
N SER A 6 -19.15 -23.58 -17.15
CA SER A 6 -18.32 -22.46 -17.61
C SER A 6 -17.41 -21.96 -16.51
N GLY A 7 -16.23 -21.52 -16.93
CA GLY A 7 -15.06 -21.23 -16.11
C GLY A 7 -15.35 -20.43 -14.85
N ARG A 8 -14.81 -20.96 -13.74
CA ARG A 8 -14.50 -20.22 -12.53
C ARG A 8 -13.45 -19.18 -12.90
N GLY A 9 -13.90 -18.04 -13.42
CA GLY A 9 -13.07 -16.84 -13.56
C GLY A 9 -12.54 -16.53 -12.17
N GLY A 10 -11.22 -16.54 -12.01
CA GLY A 10 -10.60 -16.04 -10.79
C GLY A 10 -11.09 -14.61 -10.58
N GLU A 11 -11.87 -14.38 -9.53
CA GLU A 11 -12.12 -13.04 -9.02
C GLU A 11 -10.75 -12.43 -8.77
N ALA A 12 -10.31 -11.56 -9.69
CA ALA A 12 -9.14 -10.74 -9.48
C ALA A 12 -9.46 -9.92 -8.23
N THR A 13 -8.84 -10.27 -7.10
CA THR A 13 -8.97 -9.46 -5.90
C THR A 13 -8.61 -8.04 -6.31
N PRO A 14 -9.52 -7.06 -6.17
CA PRO A 14 -9.24 -5.70 -6.59
C PRO A 14 -7.95 -5.26 -5.91
N ARG A 15 -7.02 -4.69 -6.68
CA ARG A 15 -5.77 -4.21 -6.10
C ARG A 15 -6.14 -3.16 -5.05
N PRO A 16 -5.65 -3.29 -3.82
CA PRO A 16 -5.97 -2.35 -2.77
C PRO A 16 -5.50 -0.97 -3.21
N GLN A 17 -6.34 0.03 -2.98
CA GLN A 17 -6.00 1.40 -3.33
C GLN A 17 -4.95 1.92 -2.33
N LEU A 18 -4.05 2.79 -2.78
CA LEU A 18 -3.00 3.33 -1.91
C LEU A 18 -3.53 3.88 -0.57
N PRO A 19 -4.67 4.61 -0.51
CA PRO A 19 -5.24 5.05 0.77
C PRO A 19 -5.62 3.91 1.72
N GLU A 20 -6.13 2.79 1.20
CA GLU A 20 -6.51 1.61 1.98
C GLU A 20 -5.27 0.92 2.56
N VAL A 21 -4.19 0.83 1.77
CA VAL A 21 -2.90 0.30 2.22
C VAL A 21 -2.30 1.17 3.31
N LEU A 22 -2.30 2.50 3.13
CA LEU A 22 -1.79 3.44 4.12
C LEU A 22 -2.56 3.36 5.44
N LEU A 23 -3.89 3.23 5.37
CA LEU A 23 -4.71 3.05 6.56
C LEU A 23 -4.35 1.76 7.30
N ALA A 24 -4.21 0.64 6.58
CA ALA A 24 -3.82 -0.63 7.17
C ALA A 24 -2.43 -0.59 7.82
N VAL A 25 -1.47 0.09 7.21
CA VAL A 25 -0.12 0.29 7.77
C VAL A 25 -0.18 1.12 9.06
N VAL A 26 -0.92 2.24 9.06
CA VAL A 26 -1.08 3.06 10.26
C VAL A 26 -1.73 2.27 11.38
N GLN A 27 -2.78 1.49 11.08
CA GLN A 27 -3.45 0.66 12.06
C GLN A 27 -2.52 -0.40 12.66
N ALA A 28 -1.73 -1.09 11.82
CA ALA A 28 -0.77 -2.07 12.29
C ALA A 28 0.32 -1.46 13.19
N LEU A 29 0.77 -0.23 12.91
CA LEU A 29 1.75 0.46 13.76
C LEU A 29 1.15 0.86 15.12
N VAL A 30 -0.10 1.31 15.15
CA VAL A 30 -0.82 1.59 16.40
C VAL A 30 -0.97 0.32 17.24
N GLU A 31 -1.34 -0.81 16.62
CA GLU A 31 -1.45 -2.10 17.31
C GLU A 31 -0.11 -2.61 17.86
N GLN A 32 1.01 -2.21 17.25
CA GLN A 32 2.37 -2.46 17.75
C GLN A 32 2.81 -1.50 18.86
N GLY A 33 1.93 -0.57 19.28
CA GLY A 33 2.20 0.40 20.34
C GLY A 33 2.97 1.64 19.89
N TRP A 34 3.00 1.94 18.59
CA TRP A 34 3.56 3.20 18.11
C TRP A 34 2.61 4.35 18.39
N GLU A 35 3.19 5.47 18.83
CA GLU A 35 2.44 6.70 19.05
C GLU A 35 2.24 7.44 17.71
N LEU A 36 1.08 8.09 17.55
CA LEU A 36 0.74 8.86 16.33
C LEU A 36 1.87 9.80 15.86
N PRO A 37 2.56 10.57 16.74
CA PRO A 37 3.69 11.40 16.33
C PRO A 37 4.86 10.62 15.72
N GLN A 38 5.15 9.40 16.19
CA GLN A 38 6.22 8.54 15.66
C GLN A 38 5.85 8.02 14.27
N ILE A 39 4.58 7.63 14.09
CA ILE A 39 4.05 7.19 12.80
C ILE A 39 4.13 8.32 11.77
N VAL A 40 3.72 9.54 12.15
CA VAL A 40 3.81 10.72 11.27
C VAL A 40 5.25 11.03 10.88
N ALA A 41 6.20 10.92 11.83
CA ALA A 41 7.62 11.13 11.54
C ALA A 41 8.17 10.09 10.56
N ALA A 42 7.82 8.81 10.73
CA ALA A 42 8.25 7.72 9.83
C ALA A 42 7.68 7.88 8.41
N LEU A 43 6.41 8.28 8.28
CA LEU A 43 5.78 8.54 6.99
C LEU A 43 6.43 9.74 6.27
N ARG A 44 6.78 10.80 7.01
CA ARG A 44 7.52 11.95 6.46
C ARG A 44 8.89 11.57 5.95
N TYR A 45 9.66 10.82 6.74
CA TYR A 45 10.98 10.31 6.33
C TYR A 45 10.89 9.47 5.05
N THR A 46 9.84 8.66 4.92
CA THR A 46 9.59 7.85 3.72
C THR A 46 9.26 8.72 2.49
N ALA A 47 8.48 9.78 2.66
CA ALA A 47 8.21 10.75 1.60
C ALA A 47 9.50 11.47 1.16
N ASP A 48 10.31 11.93 2.12
CA ASP A 48 11.58 12.60 1.85
C ASP A 48 12.57 11.67 1.12
N LEU A 49 12.62 10.39 1.49
CA LEU A 49 13.45 9.39 0.81
C LEU A 49 12.97 9.12 -0.62
N THR A 50 11.66 9.12 -0.84
CA THR A 50 11.07 8.96 -2.17
C THR A 50 11.43 10.16 -3.05
N GLU A 51 11.26 11.38 -2.54
CA GLU A 51 11.63 12.61 -3.24
C GLU A 51 13.13 12.70 -3.54
N PHE A 52 13.97 12.28 -2.59
CA PHE A 52 15.42 12.18 -2.80
C PHE A 52 15.75 11.15 -3.89
N THR A 53 15.11 9.99 -3.86
CA THR A 53 15.32 8.93 -4.86
C THR A 53 14.93 9.45 -6.24
N ASP A 54 13.76 10.06 -6.39
CA ASP A 54 13.30 10.64 -7.66
C ASP A 54 14.26 11.71 -8.20
N ARG A 55 14.83 12.54 -7.30
CA ARG A 55 15.85 13.54 -7.65
C ARG A 55 17.18 12.90 -8.11
N VAL A 56 17.61 11.81 -7.48
CA VAL A 56 18.89 11.14 -7.80
C VAL A 56 18.77 10.27 -9.04
N THR A 57 17.65 9.58 -9.22
CA THR A 57 17.42 8.68 -10.36
C THR A 57 16.79 9.39 -11.56
N GLY A 58 16.29 10.62 -11.40
CA GLY A 58 15.68 11.42 -12.47
C GLY A 58 14.38 10.83 -13.01
N VAL A 59 13.78 9.86 -12.30
CA VAL A 59 12.54 9.21 -12.70
C VAL A 59 11.38 10.07 -12.22
N VAL A 60 10.97 11.02 -13.06
CA VAL A 60 9.67 11.69 -12.89
C VAL A 60 8.60 10.67 -13.26
N GLN A 61 7.74 10.29 -12.30
CA GLN A 61 6.55 9.48 -12.59
C GLN A 61 5.51 10.28 -13.39
#